data_AF-A0A9P6XDR4-F1
#
_entry.id   AF-A0A9P6XDR4-F1
#
_cell.length_a   1.000
_cell.length_b   1.000
_cell.length_c   1.000
_cell.angle_alpha   90.00
_cell.angle_beta   90.00
_cell.angle_gamma   90.00
#
_symmetry.space_group_name_H-M   'P 1'
#
loop_
_entity.id
_entity.type
_entity.pdbx_description
1 polymer ?
#
loop_
_entity_poly.entity_id
_entity_poly.type
_entity_poly.pdbx_seq_one_letter_code
_entity_poly.pdbx_strand_id
1 'polypeptide(L)'
;MTFKFKATYDKSLDTFKVEYLLLFAAVFSLLFCYDYKVTEILWSFSIWLESVAIFPQLFMLQRTGEAETITIHYIFALGAYRTLYIFNWCYRYYFEPEYVVDWIASVAGLLQTALYSDFFYIYYQKVIKGQKFELPKVV
;
A
#
# COMPACT_ATOMS: atom_id res chain seq x y z
N MET A 1 -9.47 1.68 16.60
CA MET A 1 -8.47 1.37 17.66
C MET A 1 -8.41 2.42 18.76
N THR A 2 -8.41 3.71 18.41
CA THR A 2 -8.11 4.84 19.31
C THR A 2 -8.99 5.02 20.55
N PHE A 3 -10.22 4.52 20.56
CA PHE A 3 -11.16 4.73 21.68
C PHE A 3 -11.49 3.46 22.45
N LYS A 4 -12.02 2.42 21.79
CA LYS A 4 -12.48 1.17 22.45
C LYS A 4 -11.35 0.22 22.84
N PHE A 5 -10.28 0.15 22.06
CA PHE A 5 -9.17 -0.79 22.23
C PHE A 5 -7.84 -0.07 22.43
N LYS A 6 -7.88 1.12 23.06
CA LYS A 6 -6.69 1.94 23.31
C LYS A 6 -5.68 1.23 24.22
N ALA A 7 -6.16 0.44 25.18
CA ALA A 7 -5.32 -0.28 26.14
C ALA A 7 -4.44 -1.37 25.49
N THR A 8 -4.83 -1.89 24.32
CA THR A 8 -4.08 -2.93 23.58
C THR A 8 -3.25 -2.33 22.43
N TYR A 9 -3.26 -1.01 22.24
CA TYR A 9 -2.49 -0.33 21.20
C TYR A 9 -1.11 0.05 21.74
N ASP A 10 -0.06 -0.48 21.11
CA ASP A 10 1.32 -0.17 21.47
C ASP A 10 1.87 0.97 20.59
N LYS A 11 1.87 2.18 21.16
CA LYS A 11 2.38 3.38 20.51
C LYS A 11 3.92 3.36 20.30
N SER A 12 4.65 2.51 21.04
CA SER A 12 6.11 2.44 20.89
C SER A 12 6.53 1.72 19.60
N LEU A 13 5.66 0.89 19.05
CA LEU A 13 5.87 0.17 17.80
C LEU A 13 5.42 1.02 16.58
N ASP A 14 4.33 1.77 16.72
CA ASP A 14 3.78 2.65 15.68
C ASP A 14 4.42 4.06 15.70
N THR A 15 5.67 4.11 15.26
CA THR A 15 6.54 5.31 15.35
C THR A 15 6.75 6.03 14.01
N PHE A 16 6.09 5.56 12.96
CA PHE A 16 6.24 6.12 11.63
C PHE A 16 5.59 7.51 11.54
N LYS A 17 6.29 8.48 10.95
CA LYS A 17 5.80 9.85 10.77
C LYS A 17 4.93 9.96 9.52
N VAL A 18 3.61 9.89 9.71
CA VAL A 18 2.61 9.94 8.63
C VAL A 18 2.64 11.24 7.84
N GLU A 19 3.21 12.31 8.40
CA GLU A 19 3.39 13.62 7.77
C GLU A 19 4.20 13.51 6.47
N TYR A 20 5.16 12.58 6.40
CA TYR A 20 5.94 12.36 5.17
C TYR A 20 5.07 11.81 4.03
N LEU A 21 4.09 10.95 4.34
CA LEU A 21 3.18 10.40 3.34
C LEU A 21 2.16 11.44 2.89
N LEU A 22 1.65 12.24 3.83
CA LEU A 22 0.74 13.34 3.54
C LEU A 22 1.43 14.40 2.67
N LEU A 23 2.69 14.75 2.99
CA LEU A 23 3.47 15.67 2.19
C LEU A 23 3.75 15.10 0.79
N PHE A 24 4.14 13.83 0.69
CA PHE A 24 4.31 13.14 -0.59
C PHE A 24 3.03 13.23 -1.44
N ALA A 25 1.88 12.84 -0.89
CA ALA A 25 0.61 12.85 -1.60
C ALA A 25 0.18 14.27 -2.00
N ALA A 26 0.38 15.26 -1.15
CA ALA A 26 0.04 16.66 -1.43
C ALA A 26 0.94 17.27 -2.51
N VAL A 27 2.24 16.99 -2.49
CA VAL A 27 3.17 17.46 -3.52
C VAL A 27 2.85 16.80 -4.86
N PHE A 28 2.66 15.48 -4.88
CA PHE A 28 2.36 14.77 -6.12
C PHE A 28 0.99 15.14 -6.67
N SER A 29 -0.03 15.35 -5.84
CA SER A 29 -1.36 15.75 -6.33
C SER A 29 -1.37 17.13 -6.98
N LEU A 30 -0.53 18.06 -6.50
CA LEU A 30 -0.41 19.40 -7.08
C LEU A 30 0.47 19.42 -8.33
N LEU A 31 1.54 18.61 -8.37
CA LEU A 31 2.42 18.51 -9.54
C LEU A 31 1.79 17.75 -10.70
N PHE A 32 1.00 16.73 -10.39
CA PHE A 32 0.47 15.77 -11.35
C PHE A 32 -1.06 15.75 -11.34
N CYS A 33 -1.68 16.91 -11.48
CA CYS A 33 -3.14 17.03 -11.61
C CYS A 33 -3.55 17.18 -13.08
N TYR A 34 -4.68 16.56 -13.45
CA TYR A 34 -5.26 16.76 -14.79
C TYR A 34 -5.86 18.16 -14.98
N ASP A 35 -6.53 18.67 -13.95
CA ASP A 35 -7.15 19.99 -13.93
C ASP A 35 -7.10 20.55 -12.51
N TYR A 36 -6.77 21.83 -12.35
CA TYR A 36 -6.59 22.47 -11.04
C TYR A 36 -7.92 22.84 -10.36
N LYS A 37 -8.91 21.96 -10.48
CA LYS A 37 -10.15 21.99 -9.71
C LYS A 37 -9.92 21.31 -8.37
N VAL A 38 -10.54 21.84 -7.32
CA VAL A 38 -10.42 21.28 -5.96
C VAL A 38 -10.79 19.80 -5.92
N THR A 39 -11.81 19.37 -6.65
CA THR A 39 -12.24 17.96 -6.72
C THR A 39 -11.19 17.05 -7.34
N GLU A 40 -10.54 17.49 -8.42
CA GLU A 40 -9.50 16.74 -9.12
C GLU A 40 -8.21 16.65 -8.30
N ILE A 41 -7.85 17.74 -7.62
CA ILE A 41 -6.70 17.76 -6.70
C ILE A 41 -6.94 16.79 -5.54
N LEU A 42 -8.15 16.78 -4.96
CA LEU A 42 -8.51 15.86 -3.87
C LEU A 42 -8.58 14.40 -4.34
N TRP A 43 -9.07 14.16 -5.56
CA TRP A 43 -9.07 12.84 -6.17
C TRP A 43 -7.63 12.34 -6.39
N SER A 44 -6.77 13.15 -7.02
CA SER A 44 -5.35 12.81 -7.23
C SER A 44 -4.62 12.60 -5.90
N PHE A 45 -4.87 13.45 -4.90
CA PHE A 45 -4.36 13.28 -3.55
C PHE A 45 -4.74 11.93 -2.94
N SER A 46 -6.01 11.50 -3.09
CA SER A 46 -6.47 10.22 -2.56
C SER A 46 -5.74 9.03 -3.18
N ILE A 47 -5.46 9.09 -4.49
CA ILE A 47 -4.74 8.05 -5.24
C ILE A 47 -3.27 7.97 -4.82
N TRP A 48 -2.58 9.12 -4.74
CA TRP A 48 -1.19 9.14 -4.27
C TRP A 48 -1.06 8.71 -2.81
N LEU A 49 -1.97 9.15 -1.94
CA LEU A 49 -1.97 8.76 -0.53
C LEU A 49 -2.23 7.25 -0.37
N GLU A 50 -3.22 6.70 -1.08
CA GLU A 50 -3.53 5.26 -1.06
C GLU A 50 -2.30 4.44 -1.43
N SER A 51 -1.54 4.89 -2.43
CA SER A 51 -0.38 4.15 -2.93
C SER A 51 0.70 3.89 -1.87
N VAL A 52 0.79 4.76 -0.85
CA VAL A 52 1.78 4.68 0.23
C VAL A 52 1.18 4.42 1.61
N ALA A 53 -0.15 4.35 1.73
CA ALA A 53 -0.85 4.28 3.01
C ALA A 53 -0.52 3.02 3.84
N ILE A 54 -0.05 1.94 3.20
CA ILE A 54 0.33 0.70 3.88
C ILE A 54 1.69 0.78 4.59
N PHE A 55 2.50 1.80 4.29
CA PHE A 55 3.88 1.92 4.74
C PHE A 55 4.06 1.86 6.27
N PRO A 56 3.23 2.55 7.10
CA PRO A 56 3.36 2.46 8.55
C PRO A 56 3.16 1.04 9.08
N GLN A 57 2.21 0.30 8.51
CA GLN A 57 1.94 -1.08 8.90
C GLN A 57 3.10 -2.01 8.54
N LEU A 58 3.66 -1.89 7.33
CA LEU A 58 4.84 -2.66 6.93
C LEU A 58 6.05 -2.34 7.80
N PHE A 59 6.27 -1.06 8.11
CA PHE A 59 7.34 -0.60 8.98
C PHE A 59 7.23 -1.17 10.40
N MET A 60 6.02 -1.17 10.96
CA MET A 60 5.75 -1.76 12.26
C MET A 60 6.08 -3.25 12.27
N LEU A 61 5.65 -4.01 11.24
CA LEU A 61 5.92 -5.44 11.14
C LEU A 61 7.42 -5.77 10.97
N GLN A 62 8.16 -4.95 10.23
CA GLN A 62 9.60 -5.09 10.10
C GLN A 62 10.33 -4.84 11.44
N ARG A 63 9.83 -3.91 12.26
CA ARG A 63 10.40 -3.63 13.59
C ARG A 63 10.09 -4.72 14.61
N THR A 64 8.87 -5.24 14.63
CA THR A 64 8.49 -6.33 15.55
C THR A 64 9.22 -7.62 15.19
N GLY A 65 9.54 -7.83 13.91
CA GLY A 65 10.22 -9.04 13.42
C GLY A 65 9.31 -10.28 13.40
N GLU A 66 8.18 -10.23 14.09
CA GLU A 66 7.11 -11.22 14.11
C GLU A 66 5.79 -10.56 13.70
N ALA A 67 4.96 -11.31 12.97
CA ALA A 67 3.63 -10.89 12.58
C ALA A 67 2.65 -12.05 12.86
N GLU A 68 1.48 -11.73 13.40
CA GLU A 68 0.43 -12.73 13.58
C GLU A 68 0.00 -13.29 12.22
N THR A 69 -0.25 -14.60 12.15
CA THR A 69 -0.68 -15.30 10.92
C THR A 69 -1.88 -14.63 10.25
N ILE A 70 -2.85 -14.16 11.03
CA ILE A 70 -4.04 -13.45 10.52
C ILE A 70 -3.64 -12.14 9.83
N THR A 71 -2.78 -11.33 10.46
CA THR A 71 -2.29 -10.06 9.89
C THR A 71 -1.54 -10.28 8.58
N ILE A 72 -0.74 -11.35 8.51
CA ILE A 72 0.01 -11.69 7.30
C ILE A 72 -0.96 -12.02 6.14
N HIS A 73 -1.96 -12.87 6.37
CA HIS A 73 -2.94 -13.20 5.33
C HIS A 73 -3.79 -11.99 4.91
N TYR A 74 -4.10 -11.09 5.85
CA TYR A 74 -4.79 -9.84 5.56
C TYR A 74 -4.00 -8.96 4.59
N ILE A 75 -2.71 -8.71 4.88
CA ILE A 75 -1.83 -7.90 4.02
C ILE A 75 -1.65 -8.58 2.66
N PHE A 76 -1.52 -9.90 2.63
CA PHE A 76 -1.45 -10.66 1.37
C PHE A 76 -2.71 -10.46 0.52
N ALA A 77 -3.90 -10.59 1.10
CA ALA A 77 -5.16 -10.39 0.39
C ALA A 77 -5.29 -8.95 -0.13
N LEU A 78 -4.89 -7.96 0.67
CA LEU A 78 -4.91 -6.55 0.30
C LEU A 78 -3.98 -6.25 -0.88
N GLY A 79 -2.76 -6.79 -0.85
CA GLY A 79 -1.84 -6.68 -1.98
C GLY A 79 -2.36 -7.42 -3.21
N ALA A 80 -2.89 -8.64 -3.04
CA ALA A 80 -3.40 -9.44 -4.15
C ALA A 80 -4.55 -8.73 -4.88
N TYR A 81 -5.44 -8.08 -4.13
CA TYR A 81 -6.46 -7.19 -4.69
C TYR A 81 -5.86 -6.13 -5.62
N ARG A 82 -4.74 -5.49 -5.23
CA ARG A 82 -4.10 -4.46 -6.05
C ARG A 82 -3.42 -5.04 -7.30
N THR A 83 -2.78 -6.20 -7.17
CA THR A 83 -2.22 -6.92 -8.33
C THR A 83 -3.31 -7.31 -9.35
N LEU A 84 -4.49 -7.72 -8.87
CA LEU A 84 -5.63 -8.02 -9.74
C LEU A 84 -6.12 -6.77 -10.50
N TYR A 85 -5.99 -5.57 -9.94
CA TYR A 85 -6.29 -4.32 -10.65
C TYR A 85 -5.35 -4.08 -11.82
N ILE A 86 -4.05 -4.42 -11.68
CA ILE A 86 -3.10 -4.33 -12.80
C ILE A 86 -3.54 -5.25 -13.94
N PHE A 87 -3.92 -6.50 -13.64
CA PHE A 87 -4.44 -7.41 -14.65
C PHE A 87 -5.75 -6.91 -15.26
N ASN A 88 -6.63 -6.29 -14.46
CA ASN A 88 -7.82 -5.64 -14.98
C ASN A 88 -7.47 -4.51 -15.96
N TRP A 89 -6.53 -3.63 -15.64
CA TRP A 89 -6.10 -2.56 -16.55
C TRP A 89 -5.51 -3.11 -17.86
N CYS A 90 -4.68 -4.15 -17.78
CA CYS A 90 -4.16 -4.84 -18.97
C CYS A 90 -5.28 -5.43 -19.83
N TYR A 91 -6.27 -6.06 -19.19
CA TYR A 91 -7.44 -6.60 -19.89
C TYR A 91 -8.22 -5.48 -20.59
N ARG A 92 -8.56 -4.41 -19.88
CA ARG A 92 -9.31 -3.27 -20.45
C ARG A 92 -8.56 -2.63 -21.61
N TYR A 93 -7.25 -2.42 -21.47
CA TYR A 93 -6.40 -1.89 -22.54
C TYR A 93 -6.43 -2.72 -23.81
N TYR A 94 -6.50 -4.05 -23.71
CA TYR A 94 -6.50 -4.93 -24.88
C TYR A 94 -7.89 -5.13 -25.49
N PHE A 95 -8.94 -5.20 -24.66
CA PHE A 95 -10.28 -5.62 -25.09
C PHE A 95 -11.29 -4.47 -25.21
N GLU A 96 -11.06 -3.29 -24.65
CA GLU A 96 -11.95 -2.12 -24.74
C GLU A 96 -11.34 -1.05 -25.69
N PRO A 97 -11.87 -0.86 -26.92
CA PRO A 97 -11.27 0.04 -27.92
C PRO A 97 -11.24 1.53 -27.52
N GLU A 98 -12.18 1.96 -26.66
CA GLU A 98 -12.30 3.35 -26.19
C GLU A 98 -11.63 3.56 -24.82
N TYR A 99 -10.94 2.55 -24.29
CA TYR A 99 -10.33 2.66 -22.97
C TYR A 99 -9.13 3.61 -22.99
N VAL A 100 -9.26 4.68 -22.21
CA VAL A 100 -8.16 5.62 -21.95
C VAL A 100 -7.47 5.21 -20.65
N VAL A 101 -6.16 4.99 -20.73
CA VAL A 101 -5.34 4.68 -19.57
C VAL A 101 -5.22 5.92 -18.69
N ASP A 102 -5.71 5.81 -17.45
CA ASP A 102 -5.45 6.79 -16.41
C ASP A 102 -4.02 6.59 -15.89
N TRP A 103 -3.12 7.49 -16.30
CA TRP A 103 -1.71 7.35 -15.99
C TRP A 103 -1.43 7.57 -14.49
N ILE A 104 -2.18 8.46 -13.80
CA ILE A 104 -2.04 8.70 -12.36
C ILE A 104 -2.39 7.43 -11.59
N ALA A 105 -3.58 6.86 -11.88
CA ALA A 105 -4.02 5.63 -11.24
C ALA A 105 -3.08 4.46 -11.53
N SER A 106 -2.59 4.36 -12.77
CA SER A 106 -1.67 3.29 -13.17
C SER A 106 -0.31 3.40 -12.46
N VAL A 107 0.30 4.58 -12.44
CA VAL A 107 1.61 4.80 -11.79
C VAL A 107 1.50 4.61 -10.28
N ALA A 108 0.48 5.19 -9.64
CA ALA A 108 0.23 5.02 -8.21
C ALA A 108 -0.08 3.55 -7.86
N GLY A 109 -0.82 2.85 -8.71
CA GLY A 109 -1.10 1.43 -8.53
C GLY A 109 0.13 0.54 -8.64
N LEU A 110 1.01 0.83 -9.60
CA LEU A 110 2.30 0.16 -9.75
C LEU A 110 3.20 0.44 -8.54
N LEU A 111 3.28 1.68 -8.08
CA LEU A 111 4.01 2.05 -6.85
C LEU A 111 3.51 1.26 -5.64
N GLN A 112 2.19 1.20 -5.46
CA GLN A 112 1.59 0.46 -4.37
C GLN A 112 1.90 -1.04 -4.44
N THR A 113 1.82 -1.62 -5.64
CA THR A 113 2.13 -3.04 -5.85
C THR A 113 3.59 -3.34 -5.61
N ALA A 114 4.49 -2.44 -6.01
CA ALA A 114 5.92 -2.53 -5.74
C ALA A 114 6.20 -2.53 -4.23
N LEU A 115 5.50 -1.70 -3.43
CA LEU A 115 5.63 -1.71 -1.97
C LEU A 115 5.20 -3.05 -1.35
N TYR A 116 4.22 -3.74 -1.93
CA TYR A 116 3.83 -5.09 -1.48
C TYR A 116 4.78 -6.21 -1.94
N SER A 117 5.64 -5.97 -2.93
CA SER A 117 6.45 -7.02 -3.57
C SER A 117 7.42 -7.72 -2.61
N ASP A 118 8.10 -6.95 -1.75
CA ASP A 118 9.00 -7.50 -0.72
C ASP A 118 8.23 -8.38 0.27
N PHE A 119 7.05 -7.91 0.70
CA PHE A 119 6.17 -8.68 1.57
C PHE A 119 5.69 -9.99 0.89
N PHE A 120 5.31 -9.96 -0.38
CA PHE A 120 4.92 -11.16 -1.12
C PHE A 120 6.05 -12.18 -1.23
N TYR A 121 7.28 -11.72 -1.47
CA TYR A 121 8.44 -12.59 -1.52
C TYR A 121 8.63 -13.31 -0.19
N ILE A 122 8.61 -12.57 0.93
CA ILE A 122 8.78 -13.15 2.27
C ILE A 122 7.60 -14.07 2.62
N TYR A 123 6.37 -13.68 2.29
CA TYR A 123 5.17 -14.50 2.46
C TYR A 123 5.29 -15.85 1.75
N TYR A 124 5.69 -15.84 0.47
CA TYR A 124 5.86 -17.05 -0.31
C TYR A 124 6.95 -17.96 0.27
N GLN A 125 8.10 -17.40 0.64
CA GLN A 125 9.19 -18.19 1.20
C GLN A 125 8.82 -18.81 2.54
N LYS A 126 8.11 -18.07 3.41
CA LYS A 126 7.91 -18.49 4.79
C LYS A 126 6.60 -19.24 5.01
N VAL A 127 5.48 -18.72 4.51
CA VAL A 127 4.17 -19.34 4.73
C VAL A 127 3.94 -20.55 3.83
N ILE A 128 4.21 -20.43 2.52
CA ILE A 128 3.92 -21.50 1.56
C ILE A 128 4.92 -22.66 1.69
N LYS A 129 6.18 -22.40 2.07
CA LYS A 129 7.19 -23.45 2.31
C LYS A 129 7.21 -23.97 3.76
N GLY A 130 6.28 -23.52 4.61
CA GLY A 130 6.13 -24.01 5.98
C GLY A 130 7.26 -23.61 6.95
N GLN A 131 7.96 -22.51 6.69
CA GLN A 131 8.99 -21.96 7.58
C GLN A 131 8.39 -20.93 8.55
N LYS A 132 9.02 -20.70 9.70
CA LYS A 132 8.58 -19.67 10.64
C LYS A 132 8.64 -18.28 10.00
N PHE A 133 7.53 -17.54 10.00
CA PHE A 133 7.46 -16.19 9.48
C PHE A 133 8.21 -15.22 10.39
N GLU A 134 9.31 -14.66 9.89
CA GLU A 134 10.05 -13.59 10.57
C GLU A 134 10.46 -12.59 9.49
N LEU A 135 10.21 -11.30 9.70
CA LEU A 135 10.65 -10.26 8.79
C LEU A 135 12.09 -9.86 9.10
N PRO A 136 12.92 -9.55 8.09
CA PRO A 136 14.27 -9.05 8.33
C PRO A 136 14.20 -7.74 9.13
N LYS A 137 14.88 -7.71 10.27
CA LYS A 137 14.91 -6.54 11.15
C LYS A 137 15.76 -5.46 10.51
N VAL A 138 15.21 -4.25 10.40
CA VAL A 138 16.00 -3.06 10.03
C VAL A 138 16.76 -2.65 11.29
N VAL A 139 18.09 -2.82 11.27
CA VAL A 139 19.01 -2.42 12.36
C VAL A 139 19.11 -0.91 12.43
#